data_AF-A0AAU6KW24-F1
#
_entry.id   AF-A0AAU6KW24-F1
#
_cell.length_a   1.000
_cell.length_b   1.000
_cell.length_c   1.000
_cell.angle_alpha   90.00
_cell.angle_beta   90.00
_cell.angle_gamma   90.00
#
_symmetry.space_group_name_H-M   'P 1'
#
loop_
_entity.id
_entity.type
_entity.pdbx_description
1 polymer ?
#
loop_
_entity_poly.entity_id
_entity_poly.type
_entity_poly.pdbx_seq_one_letter_code
_entity_poly.pdbx_strand_id
1 'polypeptide(L)'
;MALGGGRVIDVAKAISAVDGLRCAAIPTTLSGAEMARGHRMPAGIPEPPPVATPYWSWCRRPSLVIADPVLMASQPMPDLAAGAMNSMAHAAEALWSSYGNPVADDAALRAVGLVSRSLRAPGVDRDGIALGALLAGFSVANSHIAFHHALCQMLARVTGASHAHGNAVMLPHSLRAMEDREPRALARLSCALGCSTDAPAEAVSSIASLAAMVGPTTLAGIGVRHDQLDDIAEAAMGRPELANMRRPFTAPEIRRLLEDAYGS
;
A
#
# COMPACT_ATOMS: atom_id res chain seq x y z
N MET A 1 12.47 17.36 12.04
CA MET A 1 12.98 16.10 11.46
C MET A 1 12.16 14.95 12.03
N ALA A 2 11.67 14.04 11.20
CA ALA A 2 10.92 12.86 11.63
C ALA A 2 11.83 11.63 11.63
N LEU A 3 11.92 10.92 12.74
CA LEU A 3 12.55 9.60 12.83
C LEU A 3 11.47 8.62 13.29
N GLY A 4 11.00 7.77 12.39
CA GLY A 4 9.94 6.82 12.72
C GLY A 4 9.20 6.29 11.49
N GLY A 5 8.14 5.53 11.75
CA GLY A 5 7.26 5.03 10.69
C GLY A 5 6.29 6.08 10.15
N GLY A 6 5.38 5.63 9.28
CA GLY A 6 4.47 6.53 8.55
C GLY A 6 3.69 7.52 9.42
N ARG A 7 3.24 7.11 10.62
CA ARG A 7 2.53 8.01 11.55
C ARG A 7 3.40 9.18 12.03
N VAL A 8 4.68 8.94 12.33
CA VAL A 8 5.61 9.98 12.79
C VAL A 8 5.90 10.95 11.64
N ILE A 9 6.07 10.42 10.44
CA ILE A 9 6.33 11.21 9.24
C ILE A 9 5.09 12.05 8.87
N ASP A 10 3.90 11.49 8.96
CA ASP A 10 2.64 12.20 8.72
C ASP A 10 2.45 13.38 9.68
N VAL A 11 2.71 13.20 10.97
CA VAL A 11 2.65 14.29 11.96
C VAL A 11 3.66 15.39 11.61
N ALA A 12 4.90 15.04 11.25
CA ALA A 12 5.90 16.03 10.88
C ALA A 12 5.54 16.80 9.60
N LYS A 13 4.92 16.14 8.62
CA LYS A 13 4.38 16.80 7.42
C LYS A 13 3.26 17.78 7.78
N ALA A 14 2.34 17.39 8.67
CA ALA A 14 1.26 18.26 9.13
C ALA A 14 1.79 19.52 9.85
N ILE A 15 2.76 19.36 10.76
CA ILE A 15 3.41 20.50 11.44
C ILE A 15 4.11 21.41 10.41
N SER A 16 4.88 20.81 9.50
CA SER A 16 5.58 21.53 8.41
C SER A 16 4.63 22.28 7.48
N ALA A 17 3.40 21.79 7.30
CA ALA A 17 2.35 22.44 6.51
C ALA A 17 1.84 23.71 7.19
N VAL A 18 1.57 23.63 8.50
CA VAL A 18 1.05 24.75 9.30
C VAL A 18 2.12 25.84 9.46
N ASP A 19 3.35 25.46 9.80
CA ASP A 19 4.41 26.42 10.14
C ASP A 19 5.16 26.95 8.91
N GLY A 20 4.88 26.43 7.72
CA GLY A 20 5.60 26.78 6.49
C GLY A 20 7.05 26.29 6.45
N LEU A 21 7.48 25.48 7.43
CA LEU A 21 8.83 24.93 7.53
C LEU A 21 9.08 23.81 6.50
N ARG A 22 10.33 23.35 6.40
CA ARG A 22 10.74 22.16 5.64
C ARG A 22 10.77 20.93 6.55
N CYS A 23 10.25 19.80 6.08
CA CYS A 23 10.33 18.52 6.77
C CYS A 23 11.46 17.64 6.19
N ALA A 24 12.21 16.97 7.06
CA ALA A 24 13.12 15.89 6.70
C ALA A 24 12.67 14.59 7.37
N ALA A 25 12.77 13.45 6.69
CA ALA A 25 12.31 12.16 7.16
C ALA A 25 13.42 11.10 7.15
N ILE A 26 13.53 10.35 8.25
CA ILE A 26 14.33 9.14 8.41
C ILE A 26 13.33 8.02 8.68
N PRO A 27 12.80 7.36 7.63
CA PRO A 27 11.82 6.29 7.79
C PRO A 27 12.43 5.12 8.56
N THR A 28 11.67 4.61 9.52
CA THR A 28 12.00 3.37 10.23
C THR A 28 11.06 2.24 9.86
N THR A 29 10.17 2.41 8.88
CA THR A 29 9.21 1.38 8.41
C THR A 29 8.97 1.55 6.91
N LEU A 30 8.46 0.52 6.25
CA LEU A 30 8.20 0.48 4.79
C LEU A 30 6.83 1.11 4.40
N SER A 31 6.54 2.29 4.94
CA SER A 31 5.21 2.93 4.78
C SER A 31 5.04 3.75 3.51
N GLY A 32 6.13 4.21 2.87
CA GLY A 32 6.09 5.12 1.73
C GLY A 32 5.67 6.56 2.07
N ALA A 33 5.35 6.87 3.34
CA ALA A 33 4.92 8.20 3.78
C ALA A 33 5.96 9.29 3.53
N GLU A 34 7.24 8.92 3.48
CA GLU A 34 8.37 9.79 3.13
C GLU A 34 8.40 10.21 1.66
N MET A 35 7.72 9.44 0.79
CA MET A 35 7.63 9.72 -0.66
C MET A 35 6.33 10.43 -1.03
N ALA A 36 5.28 10.26 -0.23
CA ALA A 36 3.96 10.83 -0.47
C ALA A 36 3.83 12.28 0.01
N ARG A 37 2.96 13.04 -0.68
CA ARG A 37 2.60 14.43 -0.31
C ARG A 37 1.58 14.51 0.83
N GLY A 38 0.60 13.59 0.83
CA GLY A 38 -0.47 13.57 1.81
C GLY A 38 0.02 13.16 3.19
N HIS A 39 -0.68 13.58 4.23
CA HIS A 39 -0.52 13.10 5.60
C HIS A 39 -1.91 12.73 6.14
N ARG A 40 -1.98 11.83 7.11
CA ARG A 40 -3.26 11.55 7.78
C ARG A 40 -3.73 12.77 8.58
N MET A 41 -5.06 12.93 8.66
CA MET A 41 -5.69 13.88 9.57
C MET A 41 -5.77 13.29 10.98
N PRO A 42 -5.71 14.12 12.05
CA PRO A 42 -6.01 13.68 13.40
C PRO A 42 -7.41 13.02 13.49
N ALA A 43 -7.57 12.08 14.42
CA ALA A 43 -8.85 11.43 14.66
C ALA A 43 -9.94 12.49 14.94
N GLY A 44 -11.11 12.33 14.32
CA GLY A 44 -12.24 13.26 14.44
C GLY A 44 -12.17 14.49 13.52
N ILE A 45 -11.08 14.70 12.78
CA ILE A 45 -10.99 15.76 11.77
C ILE A 45 -11.32 15.16 10.39
N PRO A 46 -12.33 15.68 9.68
CA PRO A 46 -12.66 15.21 8.33
C PRO A 46 -11.49 15.43 7.37
N GLU A 47 -11.27 14.47 6.45
CA GLU A 47 -10.41 14.72 5.30
C GLU A 47 -11.09 15.76 4.40
N PRO A 48 -10.39 16.82 3.99
CA PRO A 48 -10.93 17.79 3.06
C PRO A 48 -11.10 17.18 1.67
N PRO A 49 -12.03 17.70 0.85
CA PRO A 49 -12.33 17.11 -0.44
C PRO A 49 -11.14 17.23 -1.42
N PRO A 50 -10.98 16.29 -2.38
CA PRO A 50 -9.82 16.21 -3.27
C PRO A 50 -9.56 17.46 -4.12
N VAL A 51 -10.55 18.34 -4.27
CA VAL A 51 -10.46 19.55 -5.10
C VAL A 51 -10.42 20.83 -4.24
N ALA A 52 -10.40 20.71 -2.90
CA ALA A 52 -10.14 21.86 -2.04
C ALA A 52 -8.67 22.25 -2.21
N THR A 53 -8.43 23.22 -3.09
CA THR A 53 -7.13 23.86 -3.36
C THR A 53 -6.36 24.30 -2.10
N PRO A 54 -6.99 24.58 -0.92
CA PRO A 54 -6.24 24.72 0.33
C PRO A 54 -5.53 23.43 0.74
N TYR A 55 -6.19 22.29 0.92
CA TYR A 55 -5.54 21.09 1.50
C TYR A 55 -4.29 20.63 0.74
N TRP A 56 -4.32 20.60 -0.59
CA TRP A 56 -3.15 20.18 -1.37
C TRP A 56 -1.99 21.18 -1.34
N SER A 57 -2.27 22.46 -1.05
CA SER A 57 -1.21 23.42 -0.74
C SER A 57 -0.57 23.19 0.64
N TRP A 58 -1.23 22.41 1.51
CA TRP A 58 -0.77 22.02 2.85
C TRP A 58 -0.12 20.63 2.82
N CYS A 59 -0.39 19.80 1.81
CA CYS A 59 0.29 18.52 1.58
C CYS A 59 1.75 18.71 1.14
N ARG A 60 2.68 18.56 2.09
CA ARG A 60 4.12 18.72 1.87
C ARG A 60 4.82 17.36 1.90
N ARG A 61 5.44 16.97 0.79
CA ARG A 61 6.43 15.88 0.79
C ARG A 61 7.67 16.34 1.60
N PRO A 62 8.34 15.46 2.37
CA PRO A 62 9.62 15.78 2.96
C PRO A 62 10.62 16.31 1.91
N SER A 63 11.33 17.37 2.26
CA SER A 63 12.37 18.00 1.43
C SER A 63 13.67 17.19 1.40
N LEU A 64 13.88 16.33 2.40
CA LEU A 64 14.99 15.41 2.50
C LEU A 64 14.48 14.07 3.06
N VAL A 65 14.88 12.97 2.42
CA VAL A 65 14.65 11.62 2.91
C VAL A 65 16.01 10.96 3.07
N ILE A 66 16.32 10.48 4.28
CA ILE A 66 17.51 9.68 4.56
C ILE A 66 17.04 8.24 4.71
N ALA A 67 17.16 7.48 3.63
CA ALA A 67 16.73 6.10 3.57
C ALA A 67 17.87 5.17 3.98
N ASP A 68 17.96 4.90 5.28
CA ASP A 68 18.91 3.95 5.85
C ASP A 68 18.24 2.56 5.98
N PRO A 69 18.66 1.52 5.23
CA PRO A 69 18.08 0.19 5.32
C PRO A 69 18.09 -0.42 6.73
N VAL A 70 19.13 -0.12 7.52
CA VAL A 70 19.27 -0.61 8.90
C VAL A 70 18.13 -0.09 9.77
N LEU A 71 17.60 1.10 9.47
CA LEU A 71 16.46 1.69 10.17
C LEU A 71 15.13 1.32 9.51
N MET A 72 15.01 1.49 8.19
CA MET A 72 13.78 1.32 7.41
C MET A 72 13.21 -0.09 7.49
N ALA A 73 14.11 -1.07 7.45
CA ALA A 73 13.80 -2.48 7.48
C ALA A 73 14.35 -3.09 8.77
N SER A 74 14.21 -2.41 9.93
CA SER A 74 14.69 -2.91 11.23
C SER A 74 13.74 -3.87 11.93
N GLN A 75 12.51 -4.02 11.41
CA GLN A 75 11.43 -4.77 12.06
C GLN A 75 11.77 -6.26 12.25
N PRO A 76 11.14 -6.90 13.25
CA PRO A 76 10.98 -8.35 13.27
C PRO A 76 10.34 -8.87 11.97
N MET A 77 10.63 -10.12 11.62
CA MET A 77 10.25 -10.68 10.32
C MET A 77 8.76 -10.56 9.95
N PRO A 78 7.79 -10.84 10.86
CA PRO A 78 6.38 -10.69 10.53
C PRO A 78 5.99 -9.25 10.15
N ASP A 79 6.45 -8.27 10.92
CA ASP A 79 6.18 -6.85 10.68
C ASP A 79 6.93 -6.31 9.45
N LEU A 80 8.16 -6.79 9.22
CA LEU A 80 8.92 -6.49 8.02
C LEU A 80 8.18 -7.00 6.77
N ALA A 81 7.73 -8.25 6.80
CA ALA A 81 6.96 -8.86 5.72
C ALA A 81 5.65 -8.10 5.50
N ALA A 82 4.92 -7.72 6.57
CA ALA A 82 3.69 -6.92 6.44
C ALA A 82 3.96 -5.56 5.77
N GLY A 83 5.03 -4.87 6.17
CA GLY A 83 5.45 -3.62 5.54
C GLY A 83 5.89 -3.79 4.08
N ALA A 84 6.53 -4.91 3.77
CA ALA A 84 6.92 -5.27 2.42
C ALA A 84 5.69 -5.55 1.53
N MET A 85 4.67 -6.23 2.07
CA MET A 85 3.38 -6.43 1.40
C MET A 85 2.67 -5.10 1.12
N ASN A 86 2.67 -4.17 2.07
CA ASN A 86 2.17 -2.80 1.84
C ASN A 86 2.95 -2.09 0.71
N SER A 87 4.28 -2.26 0.66
CA SER A 87 5.08 -1.71 -0.44
C SER A 87 4.76 -2.37 -1.79
N MET A 88 4.58 -3.68 -1.83
CA MET A 88 4.16 -4.37 -3.04
C MET A 88 2.76 -3.95 -3.49
N ALA A 89 1.85 -3.70 -2.54
CA ALA A 89 0.52 -3.17 -2.83
C ALA A 89 0.60 -1.80 -3.50
N HIS A 90 1.44 -0.89 -3.00
CA HIS A 90 1.65 0.43 -3.63
C HIS A 90 2.10 0.29 -5.08
N ALA A 91 3.07 -0.59 -5.32
CA ALA A 91 3.61 -0.84 -6.65
C ALA A 91 2.60 -1.51 -7.58
N ALA A 92 1.87 -2.54 -7.12
CA ALA A 92 0.86 -3.21 -7.92
C ALA A 92 -0.26 -2.24 -8.32
N GLU A 93 -0.74 -1.44 -7.37
CA GLU A 93 -1.82 -0.49 -7.62
C GLU A 93 -1.46 0.64 -8.60
N ALA A 94 -0.20 1.06 -8.59
CA ALA A 94 0.28 2.04 -9.56
C ALA A 94 0.05 1.61 -11.02
N LEU A 95 0.09 0.30 -11.30
CA LEU A 95 -0.01 -0.25 -12.67
C LEU A 95 -1.43 -0.22 -13.24
N TRP A 96 -2.45 -0.05 -12.40
CA TRP A 96 -3.85 0.06 -12.84
C TRP A 96 -4.54 1.38 -12.48
N SER A 97 -3.79 2.31 -11.88
CA SER A 97 -4.30 3.65 -11.64
C SER A 97 -4.47 4.40 -12.97
N SER A 98 -5.56 5.15 -13.09
CA SER A 98 -5.81 6.07 -14.20
C SER A 98 -4.79 7.22 -14.28
N TYR A 99 -4.00 7.45 -13.23
CA TYR A 99 -2.90 8.43 -13.20
C TYR A 99 -1.52 7.78 -13.41
N GLY A 100 -1.46 6.51 -13.76
CA GLY A 100 -0.21 5.79 -14.05
C GLY A 100 0.61 6.45 -15.18
N ASN A 101 1.93 6.24 -15.14
CA ASN A 101 2.85 6.74 -16.14
C ASN A 101 4.07 5.80 -16.26
N PRO A 102 4.78 5.80 -17.41
CA PRO A 102 5.86 4.82 -17.65
C PRO A 102 6.97 4.83 -16.59
N VAL A 103 7.31 6.00 -16.04
CA VAL A 103 8.36 6.10 -15.01
C VAL A 103 7.91 5.50 -13.68
N ALA A 104 6.67 5.76 -13.28
CA ALA A 104 6.09 5.16 -12.08
C ALA A 104 5.90 3.64 -12.24
N ASP A 105 5.46 3.19 -13.43
CA ASP A 105 5.30 1.78 -13.75
C ASP A 105 6.62 1.01 -13.66
N ASP A 106 7.70 1.53 -14.25
CA ASP A 106 9.01 0.89 -14.20
C ASP A 106 9.57 0.83 -12.77
N ALA A 107 9.35 1.89 -11.99
CA ALA A 107 9.67 1.91 -10.56
C ALA A 107 8.85 0.85 -9.78
N ALA A 108 7.56 0.70 -10.08
CA ALA A 108 6.69 -0.31 -9.46
C ALA A 108 7.17 -1.74 -9.77
N LEU A 109 7.43 -2.06 -11.04
CA LEU A 109 7.89 -3.40 -11.42
C LEU A 109 9.24 -3.72 -10.80
N ARG A 110 10.17 -2.76 -10.80
CA ARG A 110 11.46 -2.92 -10.13
C ARG A 110 11.29 -3.09 -8.62
N ALA A 111 10.37 -2.35 -7.99
CA ALA A 111 10.07 -2.48 -6.57
C ALA A 111 9.59 -3.89 -6.23
N VAL A 112 8.58 -4.41 -6.92
CA VAL A 112 8.02 -5.76 -6.69
C VAL A 112 9.10 -6.83 -6.85
N GLY A 113 9.90 -6.75 -7.91
CA GLY A 113 10.97 -7.72 -8.15
C GLY A 113 12.06 -7.69 -7.08
N LEU A 114 12.47 -6.50 -6.61
CA LEU A 114 13.42 -6.35 -5.51
C LEU A 114 12.86 -6.93 -4.22
N VAL A 115 11.69 -6.47 -3.78
CA VAL A 115 11.09 -6.91 -2.50
C VAL A 115 10.86 -8.43 -2.51
N SER A 116 10.37 -9.01 -3.61
CA SER A 116 10.12 -10.46 -3.72
C SER A 116 11.40 -11.27 -3.55
N ARG A 117 12.45 -10.95 -4.33
CA ARG A 117 13.72 -11.68 -4.26
C ARG A 117 14.40 -11.50 -2.90
N SER A 118 14.32 -10.29 -2.34
CA SER A 118 14.97 -9.97 -1.08
C SER A 118 14.29 -10.62 0.14
N LEU A 119 12.96 -10.76 0.13
CA LEU A 119 12.23 -11.55 1.13
C LEU A 119 12.55 -13.05 1.04
N ARG A 120 12.76 -13.57 -0.19
CA ARG A 120 13.08 -14.98 -0.44
C ARG A 120 14.56 -15.32 -0.25
N ALA A 121 15.42 -14.32 -0.09
CA ALA A 121 16.86 -14.52 0.03
C ALA A 121 17.23 -15.22 1.36
N PRO A 122 18.24 -16.10 1.37
CA PRO A 122 18.79 -16.62 2.62
C PRO A 122 19.27 -15.48 3.52
N GLY A 123 18.76 -15.41 4.75
CA GLY A 123 19.11 -14.35 5.70
C GLY A 123 18.38 -13.01 5.51
N VAL A 124 17.46 -12.91 4.54
CA VAL A 124 16.63 -11.74 4.20
C VAL A 124 17.46 -10.49 3.85
N ASP A 125 17.38 -10.06 2.60
CA ASP A 125 18.09 -8.89 2.10
C ASP A 125 17.33 -7.59 2.46
N ARG A 126 17.65 -7.01 3.61
CA ARG A 126 16.98 -5.78 4.10
C ARG A 126 17.27 -4.56 3.23
N ASP A 127 18.42 -4.50 2.56
CA ASP A 127 18.80 -3.40 1.66
C ASP A 127 17.91 -3.40 0.40
N GLY A 128 17.71 -4.56 -0.21
CA GLY A 128 16.82 -4.71 -1.35
C GLY A 128 15.35 -4.45 -1.00
N ILE A 129 14.90 -4.84 0.21
CA ILE A 129 13.56 -4.51 0.70
C ILE A 129 13.40 -2.99 0.88
N ALA A 130 14.36 -2.32 1.51
CA ALA A 130 14.30 -0.88 1.74
C ALA A 130 14.29 -0.10 0.43
N LEU A 131 15.17 -0.45 -0.53
CA LEU A 131 15.17 0.17 -1.86
C LEU A 131 13.87 -0.09 -2.61
N GLY A 132 13.36 -1.33 -2.56
CA GLY A 132 12.09 -1.69 -3.16
C GLY A 132 10.92 -0.88 -2.60
N ALA A 133 10.88 -0.69 -1.27
CA ALA A 133 9.86 0.14 -0.62
C ALA A 133 9.94 1.62 -1.03
N LEU A 134 11.14 2.19 -1.18
CA LEU A 134 11.31 3.56 -1.68
C LEU A 134 10.79 3.72 -3.11
N LEU A 135 11.08 2.75 -3.98
CA LEU A 135 10.62 2.74 -5.37
C LEU A 135 9.10 2.57 -5.46
N ALA A 136 8.52 1.72 -4.62
CA ALA A 136 7.07 1.58 -4.51
C ALA A 136 6.41 2.88 -4.02
N GLY A 137 6.98 3.52 -2.99
CA GLY A 137 6.53 4.81 -2.49
C GLY A 137 6.65 5.92 -3.54
N PHE A 138 7.72 5.93 -4.33
CA PHE A 138 7.86 6.82 -5.48
C PHE A 138 6.77 6.56 -6.53
N SER A 139 6.52 5.30 -6.87
CA SER A 139 5.55 4.92 -7.88
C SER A 139 4.15 5.42 -7.51
N VAL A 140 3.64 5.04 -6.32
CA VAL A 140 2.31 5.44 -5.87
C VAL A 140 2.17 6.95 -5.66
N ALA A 141 3.25 7.64 -5.27
CA ALA A 141 3.24 9.10 -5.14
C ALA A 141 3.06 9.82 -6.50
N ASN A 142 3.36 9.15 -7.61
CA ASN A 142 3.24 9.69 -8.97
C ASN A 142 2.11 9.05 -9.78
N SER A 143 1.49 7.97 -9.29
CA SER A 143 0.31 7.33 -9.89
C SER A 143 -0.95 7.48 -9.06
N HIS A 144 -0.89 8.09 -7.87
CA HIS A 144 -1.94 8.05 -6.86
C HIS A 144 -2.30 6.62 -6.41
N ILE A 145 -3.07 6.52 -5.33
CA ILE A 145 -3.72 5.28 -4.91
C ILE A 145 -5.02 5.06 -5.69
N ALA A 146 -5.54 3.84 -5.67
CA ALA A 146 -6.83 3.47 -6.24
C ALA A 146 -7.62 2.59 -5.25
N PHE A 147 -8.33 1.56 -5.73
CA PHE A 147 -9.23 0.75 -4.90
C PHE A 147 -8.57 0.00 -3.74
N HIS A 148 -7.37 -0.56 -3.92
CA HIS A 148 -6.75 -1.44 -2.95
C HIS A 148 -6.42 -0.68 -1.67
N HIS A 149 -5.70 0.45 -1.78
CA HIS A 149 -5.40 1.27 -0.61
C HIS A 149 -6.64 1.98 -0.09
N ALA A 150 -7.57 2.44 -0.93
CA ALA A 150 -8.82 3.02 -0.47
C ALA A 150 -9.59 2.04 0.45
N LEU A 151 -9.68 0.78 0.04
CA LEU A 151 -10.28 -0.30 0.83
C LEU A 151 -9.47 -0.58 2.12
N CYS A 152 -8.15 -0.77 2.02
CA CYS A 152 -7.31 -1.10 3.17
C CYS A 152 -7.21 0.04 4.21
N GLN A 153 -7.32 1.30 3.78
CA GLN A 153 -7.41 2.45 4.67
C GLN A 153 -8.73 2.44 5.45
N MET A 154 -9.85 2.16 4.79
CA MET A 154 -11.16 2.07 5.46
C MET A 154 -11.26 0.85 6.36
N LEU A 155 -10.72 -0.30 5.94
CA LEU A 155 -10.56 -1.48 6.79
C LEU A 155 -9.85 -1.13 8.09
N ALA A 156 -8.67 -0.51 8.01
CA ALA A 156 -7.90 -0.12 9.20
C ALA A 156 -8.65 0.92 10.07
N ARG A 157 -9.40 1.84 9.43
CA ARG A 157 -10.18 2.87 10.14
C ARG A 157 -11.38 2.29 10.90
N VAL A 158 -12.11 1.36 10.28
CA VAL A 158 -13.32 0.74 10.86
C VAL A 158 -12.95 -0.25 11.97
N THR A 159 -11.87 -1.01 11.77
CA THR A 159 -11.55 -2.15 12.65
C THR A 159 -10.46 -1.86 13.68
N GLY A 160 -9.63 -0.83 13.44
CA GLY A 160 -8.41 -0.59 14.21
C GLY A 160 -7.26 -1.54 13.87
N ALA A 161 -7.43 -2.44 12.90
CA ALA A 161 -6.39 -3.36 12.46
C ALA A 161 -5.16 -2.61 11.91
N SER A 162 -3.98 -3.24 12.05
CA SER A 162 -2.75 -2.71 11.48
C SER A 162 -2.89 -2.57 9.96
N HIS A 163 -2.61 -1.38 9.42
CA HIS A 163 -2.66 -1.13 7.98
C HIS A 163 -1.75 -2.08 7.18
N ALA A 164 -0.53 -2.35 7.65
CA ALA A 164 0.40 -3.26 6.96
C ALA A 164 -0.16 -4.69 6.86
N HIS A 165 -0.61 -5.25 7.97
CA HIS A 165 -1.32 -6.53 8.03
C HIS A 165 -2.59 -6.57 7.16
N GLY A 166 -3.40 -5.50 7.15
CA GLY A 166 -4.56 -5.39 6.27
C GLY A 166 -4.19 -5.47 4.79
N ASN A 167 -3.15 -4.74 4.37
CA ASN A 167 -2.62 -4.85 3.00
C ASN A 167 -2.10 -6.26 2.70
N ALA A 168 -1.39 -6.89 3.63
CA ALA A 168 -0.88 -8.25 3.46
C ALA A 168 -2.00 -9.28 3.22
N VAL A 169 -3.07 -9.22 4.00
CA VAL A 169 -4.25 -10.08 3.81
C VAL A 169 -4.96 -9.75 2.50
N MET A 170 -5.21 -8.47 2.21
CA MET A 170 -6.05 -8.07 1.08
C MET A 170 -5.37 -8.15 -0.28
N LEU A 171 -4.04 -8.04 -0.36
CA LEU A 171 -3.34 -7.91 -1.65
C LEU A 171 -3.56 -9.12 -2.58
N PRO A 172 -3.43 -10.38 -2.13
CA PRO A 172 -3.75 -11.54 -2.97
C PRO A 172 -5.18 -11.50 -3.53
N HIS A 173 -6.15 -11.11 -2.70
CA HIS A 173 -7.56 -11.03 -3.10
C HIS A 173 -7.79 -9.88 -4.10
N SER A 174 -7.15 -8.74 -3.87
CA SER A 174 -7.20 -7.58 -4.77
C SER A 174 -6.60 -7.90 -6.15
N LEU A 175 -5.48 -8.62 -6.19
CA LEU A 175 -4.89 -9.08 -7.45
C LEU A 175 -5.83 -10.04 -8.18
N ARG A 176 -6.43 -11.01 -7.48
CA ARG A 176 -7.42 -11.91 -8.10
C ARG A 176 -8.59 -11.14 -8.72
N ALA A 177 -9.10 -10.12 -8.02
CA ALA A 177 -10.17 -9.27 -8.52
C ALA A 177 -9.75 -8.41 -9.74
N MET A 178 -8.44 -8.23 -9.97
CA MET A 178 -7.88 -7.54 -11.13
C MET A 178 -7.64 -8.43 -12.34
N GLU A 179 -7.72 -9.76 -12.24
CA GLU A 179 -7.45 -10.68 -13.36
C GLU A 179 -8.27 -10.34 -14.62
N ASP A 180 -9.58 -10.07 -14.45
CA ASP A 180 -10.48 -9.71 -15.56
C ASP A 180 -10.51 -8.21 -15.88
N ARG A 181 -9.95 -7.36 -15.02
CA ARG A 181 -9.99 -5.91 -15.16
C ARG A 181 -8.73 -5.39 -15.81
N GLU A 182 -7.57 -5.88 -15.37
CA GLU A 182 -6.25 -5.39 -15.75
C GLU A 182 -5.25 -6.54 -15.98
N PRO A 183 -5.57 -7.51 -16.87
CA PRO A 183 -4.74 -8.72 -17.08
C PRO A 183 -3.31 -8.39 -17.52
N ARG A 184 -3.11 -7.29 -18.27
CA ARG A 184 -1.78 -6.85 -18.71
C ARG A 184 -0.92 -6.36 -17.54
N ALA A 185 -1.51 -5.69 -16.55
CA ALA A 185 -0.78 -5.27 -15.37
C ALA A 185 -0.31 -6.49 -14.57
N LEU A 186 -1.18 -7.49 -14.43
CA LEU A 186 -0.84 -8.73 -13.73
C LEU A 186 0.21 -9.57 -14.45
N ALA A 187 0.17 -9.61 -15.78
CA ALA A 187 1.22 -10.26 -16.57
C ALA A 187 2.59 -9.62 -16.34
N ARG A 188 2.67 -8.28 -16.34
CA ARG A 188 3.90 -7.54 -16.01
C ARG A 188 4.36 -7.80 -14.57
N LEU A 189 3.43 -7.86 -13.61
CA LEU A 189 3.74 -8.23 -12.23
C LEU A 189 4.31 -9.64 -12.13
N SER A 190 3.73 -10.61 -12.85
CA SER A 190 4.22 -11.99 -12.87
C SER A 190 5.67 -12.06 -13.35
N CYS A 191 5.98 -11.36 -14.46
CA CYS A 191 7.36 -11.24 -14.95
C CYS A 191 8.29 -10.60 -13.91
N ALA A 192 7.87 -9.50 -13.27
CA ALA A 192 8.68 -8.82 -12.25
C ALA A 192 8.93 -9.67 -11.01
N LEU A 193 7.96 -10.51 -10.62
CA LEU A 193 8.05 -11.47 -9.53
C LEU A 193 8.98 -12.65 -9.85
N GLY A 194 9.40 -12.81 -11.10
CA GLY A 194 10.24 -13.93 -11.55
C GLY A 194 9.46 -15.24 -11.68
N CYS A 195 8.15 -15.15 -11.93
CA CYS A 195 7.30 -16.31 -12.18
C CYS A 195 7.68 -17.02 -13.50
N SER A 196 7.28 -18.28 -13.63
CA SER A 196 7.59 -19.10 -14.82
C SER A 196 6.81 -18.67 -16.06
N THR A 197 5.60 -18.14 -15.86
CA THR A 197 4.77 -17.59 -16.93
C THR A 197 4.29 -16.19 -16.58
N ASP A 198 3.77 -15.47 -17.57
CA ASP A 198 3.12 -14.19 -17.39
C ASP A 198 1.61 -14.34 -17.05
N ALA A 199 1.18 -15.53 -16.63
CA ALA A 199 -0.21 -15.77 -16.25
C ALA A 199 -0.58 -14.95 -15.00
N PRO A 200 -1.70 -14.21 -15.00
CA PRO A 200 -2.15 -13.45 -13.84
C PRO A 200 -2.22 -14.26 -12.53
N ALA A 201 -2.66 -15.52 -12.62
CA ALA A 201 -2.76 -16.43 -11.48
C ALA A 201 -1.39 -16.74 -10.83
N GLU A 202 -0.28 -16.73 -11.59
CA GLU A 202 1.07 -16.92 -11.02
C GLU A 202 1.49 -15.72 -10.18
N ALA A 203 1.17 -14.49 -10.59
CA ALA A 203 1.41 -13.30 -9.78
C ALA A 203 0.63 -13.36 -8.46
N VAL A 204 -0.65 -13.75 -8.51
CA VAL A 204 -1.51 -13.93 -7.32
C VAL A 204 -0.90 -14.97 -6.37
N SER A 205 -0.51 -16.14 -6.89
CA SER A 205 0.07 -17.23 -6.11
C SER A 205 1.41 -16.83 -5.46
N SER A 206 2.29 -16.18 -6.22
CA SER A 206 3.59 -15.72 -5.73
C SER A 206 3.45 -14.70 -4.60
N ILE A 207 2.51 -13.75 -4.75
CA ILE A 207 2.18 -12.75 -3.71
C ILE A 207 1.52 -13.41 -2.49
N ALA A 208 0.62 -14.38 -2.68
CA ALA A 208 0.02 -15.13 -1.56
C ALA A 208 1.07 -15.90 -0.76
N SER A 209 2.05 -16.50 -1.44
CA SER A 209 3.19 -17.17 -0.80
C SER A 209 4.04 -16.21 0.05
N LEU A 210 4.23 -14.96 -0.39
CA LEU A 210 4.93 -13.95 0.39
C LEU A 210 4.08 -13.44 1.57
N ALA A 211 2.77 -13.24 1.36
CA ALA A 211 1.83 -12.85 2.42
C ALA A 211 1.81 -13.85 3.58
N ALA A 212 1.96 -15.15 3.30
CA ALA A 212 2.04 -16.19 4.33
C ALA A 212 3.22 -16.00 5.32
N MET A 213 4.27 -15.26 4.94
CA MET A 213 5.39 -14.94 5.85
C MET A 213 5.00 -13.97 6.97
N VAL A 214 3.86 -13.28 6.85
CA VAL A 214 3.34 -12.34 7.85
C VAL A 214 2.70 -13.07 9.03
N GLY A 215 2.22 -14.31 8.83
CA GLY A 215 1.46 -15.07 9.82
C GLY A 215 -0.02 -15.13 9.42
N PRO A 216 -0.93 -14.31 9.98
CA PRO A 216 -2.34 -14.35 9.61
C PRO A 216 -2.58 -13.98 8.14
N THR A 217 -3.34 -14.82 7.43
CA THR A 217 -3.67 -14.64 6.00
C THR A 217 -5.15 -14.34 5.76
N THR A 218 -5.94 -14.14 6.82
CA THR A 218 -7.38 -13.88 6.74
C THR A 218 -7.77 -12.67 7.57
N LEU A 219 -8.89 -12.02 7.25
CA LEU A 219 -9.37 -10.86 8.03
C LEU A 219 -9.74 -11.27 9.46
N ALA A 220 -10.37 -12.44 9.64
CA ALA A 220 -10.64 -13.00 10.96
C ALA A 220 -9.35 -13.19 11.77
N GLY A 221 -8.27 -13.68 11.12
CA GLY A 221 -6.97 -13.89 11.74
C GLY A 221 -6.26 -12.62 12.21
N ILE A 222 -6.61 -11.45 11.66
CA ILE A 222 -6.11 -10.14 12.12
C ILE A 222 -7.11 -9.40 13.03
N GLY A 223 -8.15 -10.09 13.51
CA GLY A 223 -9.10 -9.56 14.49
C GLY A 223 -10.26 -8.75 13.91
N VAL A 224 -10.48 -8.77 12.59
CA VAL A 224 -11.69 -8.19 11.99
C VAL A 224 -12.87 -9.10 12.31
N ARG A 225 -13.98 -8.52 12.78
CA ARG A 225 -15.22 -9.26 12.99
C ARG A 225 -16.06 -9.28 11.72
N HIS A 226 -16.78 -10.38 11.49
CA HIS A 226 -17.65 -10.53 10.31
C HIS A 226 -18.71 -9.43 10.20
N ASP A 227 -19.25 -8.99 11.35
CA ASP A 227 -20.26 -7.91 11.42
C ASP A 227 -19.72 -6.53 10.98
N GLN A 228 -18.40 -6.37 10.82
CA GLN A 228 -17.78 -5.13 10.35
C GLN A 228 -17.61 -5.09 8.82
N LEU A 229 -17.85 -6.18 8.09
CA LEU A 229 -17.58 -6.24 6.65
C LEU A 229 -18.46 -5.28 5.84
N ASP A 230 -19.71 -5.09 6.26
CA ASP A 230 -20.64 -4.15 5.63
C ASP A 230 -20.18 -2.69 5.85
N ASP A 231 -19.79 -2.34 7.08
CA ASP A 231 -19.24 -1.01 7.43
C ASP A 231 -17.97 -0.68 6.62
N ILE A 232 -17.09 -1.67 6.43
CA ILE A 232 -15.87 -1.50 5.62
C ILE A 232 -16.23 -1.25 4.15
N ALA A 233 -17.19 -2.01 3.60
CA ALA A 233 -17.63 -1.86 2.22
C ALA A 233 -18.30 -0.49 1.99
N GLU A 234 -19.20 -0.07 2.87
CA GLU A 234 -19.85 1.25 2.80
C GLU A 234 -18.83 2.38 2.89
N ALA A 235 -17.92 2.33 3.85
CA ALA A 235 -16.86 3.32 4.01
C ALA A 235 -15.95 3.38 2.78
N ALA A 236 -15.60 2.24 2.18
CA ALA A 236 -14.79 2.18 0.97
C ALA A 236 -15.52 2.80 -0.23
N MET A 237 -16.83 2.59 -0.38
CA MET A 237 -17.63 3.19 -1.45
C MET A 237 -17.69 4.73 -1.38
N GLY A 238 -17.50 5.30 -0.19
CA GLY A 238 -17.36 6.75 0.00
C GLY A 238 -16.01 7.33 -0.43
N ARG A 239 -15.04 6.51 -0.85
CA ARG A 239 -13.70 6.97 -1.23
C ARG A 239 -13.65 7.44 -2.68
N PRO A 240 -13.28 8.70 -2.95
CA PRO A 240 -13.15 9.19 -4.32
C PRO A 240 -12.07 8.45 -5.12
N GLU A 241 -11.07 7.85 -4.44
CA GLU A 241 -9.99 7.13 -5.11
C GLU A 241 -10.45 5.83 -5.78
N LEU A 242 -11.65 5.32 -5.50
CA LEU A 242 -12.25 4.24 -6.30
C LEU A 242 -12.41 4.65 -7.77
N ALA A 243 -12.58 5.93 -8.06
CA ALA A 243 -12.67 6.48 -9.42
C ALA A 243 -11.31 6.57 -10.13
N ASN A 244 -10.19 6.31 -9.43
CA ASN A 244 -8.84 6.33 -10.01
C ASN A 244 -8.55 5.07 -10.85
N MET A 245 -9.58 4.44 -11.41
CA MET A 245 -9.49 3.26 -12.25
C MET A 245 -10.44 3.40 -13.43
N ARG A 246 -10.12 2.74 -14.55
CA ARG A 246 -11.00 2.71 -15.73
C ARG A 246 -12.33 2.01 -15.45
N ARG A 247 -12.28 0.95 -14.65
CA ARG A 247 -13.44 0.17 -14.21
C ARG A 247 -13.45 0.13 -12.67
N PRO A 248 -14.11 1.08 -12.00
CA PRO A 248 -14.29 1.08 -10.54
C PRO A 248 -15.07 -0.15 -10.06
N PHE A 249 -14.89 -0.52 -8.79
CA PHE A 249 -15.67 -1.57 -8.16
C PHE A 249 -17.03 -1.07 -7.69
N THR A 250 -18.00 -1.97 -7.70
CA THR A 250 -19.31 -1.76 -7.09
C THR A 250 -19.33 -2.23 -5.63
N ALA A 251 -20.30 -1.74 -4.84
CA ALA A 251 -20.44 -2.14 -3.45
C ALA A 251 -20.57 -3.67 -3.26
N PRO A 252 -21.40 -4.39 -4.06
CA PRO A 252 -21.48 -5.85 -3.96
C PRO A 252 -20.16 -6.56 -4.27
N GLU A 253 -19.35 -6.02 -5.19
CA GLU A 253 -18.04 -6.62 -5.51
C GLU A 253 -17.02 -6.41 -4.39
N ILE A 254 -16.98 -5.22 -3.78
CA ILE A 254 -16.14 -4.97 -2.60
C ILE A 254 -16.58 -5.85 -1.44
N ARG A 255 -17.89 -5.97 -1.19
CA ARG A 255 -18.42 -6.80 -0.12
C ARG A 255 -18.08 -8.28 -0.31
N ARG A 256 -18.19 -8.80 -1.54
CA ARG A 256 -17.76 -10.16 -1.89
C ARG A 256 -16.25 -10.34 -1.71
N LEU A 257 -15.45 -9.37 -2.14
CA LEU A 257 -13.99 -9.40 -1.96
C LEU A 257 -13.60 -9.49 -0.48
N LEU A 258 -14.29 -8.74 0.38
CA LEU A 258 -14.12 -8.80 1.83
C LEU A 258 -14.57 -10.15 2.41
N GLU A 259 -15.65 -10.74 1.90
CA GLU A 259 -16.08 -12.09 2.31
C GLU A 259 -15.02 -13.14 1.95
N ASP A 260 -14.50 -13.10 0.71
CA ASP A 260 -13.46 -14.02 0.25
C ASP A 260 -12.19 -13.90 1.11
N ALA A 261 -11.86 -12.70 1.56
CA ALA A 261 -10.71 -12.43 2.43
C ALA A 261 -11.00 -12.72 3.92
N TYR A 262 -12.26 -12.87 4.32
CA TYR A 262 -12.61 -13.09 5.73
C TYR A 262 -12.03 -14.39 6.26
N GLY A 263 -12.08 -15.44 5.44
CA GLY A 263 -11.54 -16.76 5.74
C GLY A 263 -12.19 -17.38 6.97
N SER A 264 -13.24 -18.17 6.76
CA SER A 264 -13.78 -19.10 7.77
C SER A 264 -12.91 -20.34 7.90
#